data_AF-A0A9X6NEG3-F1
#
_entry.id   AF-A0A9X6NEG3-F1
#
_cell.length_a   1.000
_cell.length_b   1.000
_cell.length_c   1.000
_cell.angle_alpha   90.00
_cell.angle_beta   90.00
_cell.angle_gamma   90.00
#
_symmetry.space_group_name_H-M   'P 1'
#
loop_
_entity.id
_entity.type
_entity.pdbx_description
1 polymer ?
#
loop_
_entity_poly.entity_id
_entity_poly.type
_entity_poly.pdbx_seq_one_letter_code
_entity_poly.pdbx_strand_id
1 'polypeptide(L)'
;MSDVIKKGISVRLTANIYDIPRSTLSFHLSNQSSSKIWIGAPCFFSPFEEEASEEMIIFCSQFQIEMARTEFLRVVIEGAKSKGLIPENVEVGDKWFRKFLQRHPEVSERGTQAQNIKKLKEWAAYGAEQYIALLSSLHEEGYLDNPDGVFNYDESAFKLAILYSKTLAETGTKYMYSFAASTVLGWLNLIE
;
A
#
# COMPACT_ATOMS: atom_id res chain seq x y z
N MET A 1 21.69 26.67 19.35
CA MET A 1 22.79 26.52 20.33
C MET A 1 24.15 26.89 19.75
N SER A 2 24.49 26.43 18.54
CA SER A 2 25.71 26.82 17.81
C SER A 2 25.91 28.34 17.69
N ASP A 3 24.82 29.10 17.52
CA ASP A 3 24.88 30.56 17.37
C ASP A 3 25.29 31.32 18.64
N VAL A 4 25.17 30.71 19.82
CA VAL A 4 25.56 31.34 21.11
C VAL A 4 27.08 31.26 21.30
N ILE A 5 27.70 30.18 20.85
CA ILE A 5 29.15 29.99 20.89
C ILE A 5 29.85 30.78 19.78
N LYS A 6 29.20 30.91 18.61
CA LYS A 6 29.65 31.83 17.54
C LYS A 6 29.65 33.31 17.97
N LYS A 7 28.85 33.67 18.98
CA LYS A 7 28.82 35.01 19.62
C LYS A 7 29.92 35.21 20.68
N GLY A 8 30.90 34.31 20.79
CA GLY A 8 32.08 34.47 21.64
C GLY A 8 31.93 33.98 23.08
N ILE A 9 30.83 33.29 23.40
CA ILE A 9 30.61 32.74 24.74
C ILE A 9 31.31 31.38 24.87
N SER A 10 32.02 31.15 25.99
CA SER A 10 32.73 29.89 26.23
C SER A 10 31.77 28.69 26.33
N VAL A 11 32.20 27.52 25.85
CA VAL A 11 31.44 26.26 25.93
C VAL A 11 31.05 25.92 27.37
N ARG A 12 31.91 26.24 28.34
CA ARG A 12 31.65 26.02 29.77
C ARG A 12 30.52 26.92 30.28
N LEU A 13 30.55 28.21 29.94
CA LEU A 13 29.51 29.13 30.36
C LEU A 13 28.16 28.76 29.73
N THR A 14 28.19 28.37 28.46
CA THR A 14 27.01 27.90 27.73
C THR A 14 26.42 26.63 28.38
N ALA A 15 27.26 25.65 28.74
CA ALA A 15 26.84 24.44 29.43
C ALA A 15 26.12 24.73 30.76
N ASN A 16 26.64 25.69 31.54
CA ASN A 16 26.03 26.09 32.80
C ASN A 16 24.72 26.88 32.61
N ILE A 17 24.65 27.77 31.61
CA ILE A 17 23.44 28.56 31.32
C ILE A 17 22.27 27.65 30.93
N TYR A 18 22.55 26.62 30.14
CA TYR A 18 21.52 25.71 29.61
C TYR A 18 21.35 24.43 30.43
N ASP A 19 22.10 24.26 31.52
CA ASP A 19 22.11 23.07 32.37
C ASP A 19 22.33 21.76 31.59
N ILE A 20 23.31 21.78 30.68
CA ILE A 20 23.68 20.63 29.85
C ILE A 20 25.11 20.21 30.22
N PRO A 21 25.40 18.91 30.42
CA PRO A 21 26.76 18.46 30.63
C PRO A 21 27.70 18.95 29.52
N ARG A 22 28.86 19.50 29.94
CA ARG A 22 29.85 20.05 29.01
C ARG A 22 30.28 19.05 27.93
N SER A 23 30.36 17.76 28.28
CA SER A 23 30.68 16.67 27.35
C SER A 23 29.64 16.56 26.23
N THR A 24 28.35 16.60 26.56
CA THR A 24 27.24 16.57 25.60
C THR A 24 27.28 17.77 24.66
N LEU A 25 27.52 18.97 25.20
CA LEU A 25 27.64 20.18 24.40
C LEU A 25 28.86 20.13 23.48
N SER A 26 30.00 19.65 23.98
CA SER A 26 31.22 19.47 23.18
C SER A 26 31.04 18.46 22.05
N PHE A 27 30.36 17.35 22.32
CA PHE A 27 30.04 16.31 21.33
C PHE A 27 29.13 16.84 20.22
N HIS A 28 28.11 17.62 20.57
CA HIS A 28 27.23 18.25 19.58
C HIS A 28 27.93 19.33 18.73
N LEU A 29 28.94 20.01 19.27
CA LEU A 29 29.75 20.98 18.53
C LEU A 29 30.72 20.30 17.56
N SER A 30 31.35 19.19 17.97
CA SER A 30 32.26 18.42 17.10
C SER A 30 31.51 17.67 16.00
N ASN A 31 30.27 17.22 16.27
CA ASN A 31 29.43 16.46 15.35
C ASN A 31 28.30 17.30 14.74
N GLN A 32 28.57 18.57 14.42
CA GLN A 32 27.56 19.52 13.95
C GLN A 32 26.97 19.17 12.57
N SER A 33 27.61 18.26 11.83
CA SER A 33 27.19 17.78 10.51
C SER A 33 26.18 16.62 10.53
N SER A 34 25.93 15.98 11.69
CA SER A 34 24.94 14.91 11.81
C SER A 34 23.66 15.43 12.49
N SER A 35 22.92 16.29 11.79
CA SER A 35 21.58 16.73 12.21
C SER A 35 20.58 15.57 12.38
N LYS A 36 20.95 14.35 11.98
CA LYS A 36 20.24 13.10 12.21
C LYS A 36 21.18 12.09 12.89
N ILE A 37 21.45 12.26 14.17
CA ILE A 37 21.91 11.12 14.98
C ILE A 37 20.71 10.18 15.08
N TRP A 38 20.74 9.07 14.36
CA TRP A 38 19.74 8.02 14.52
C TRP A 38 19.85 7.44 15.93
N ILE A 39 18.94 7.85 16.80
CA ILE A 39 18.83 7.30 18.15
C ILE A 39 18.15 5.93 18.02
N GLY A 40 18.96 4.89 17.82
CA GLY A 40 18.49 3.50 17.73
C GLY A 40 19.35 2.63 16.82
N ALA A 41 19.10 1.33 16.84
CA ALA A 41 19.68 0.41 15.87
C ALA A 41 19.27 0.84 14.45
N PRO A 42 20.20 0.87 13.48
CA PRO A 42 19.88 1.17 12.10
C PRO A 42 18.82 0.19 11.58
N CYS A 43 17.93 0.68 10.72
CA CYS A 43 17.03 -0.19 9.99
C CYS A 43 17.85 -1.15 9.12
N PHE A 44 17.42 -2.41 8.99
CA PHE A 44 18.07 -3.38 8.10
C PHE A 44 18.11 -2.91 6.65
N PHE A 45 17.13 -2.10 6.26
CA PHE A 45 16.97 -1.54 4.92
C PHE A 45 17.47 -0.10 4.91
N SER A 46 18.20 0.24 3.85
CA SER A 46 18.54 1.65 3.60
C SER A 46 17.29 2.44 3.21
N PRO A 47 17.28 3.78 3.38
CA PRO A 47 16.14 4.60 2.94
C PRO A 47 15.75 4.37 1.47
N PHE A 48 16.75 4.19 0.60
CA PHE A 48 16.57 3.91 -0.82
C PHE A 48 15.82 2.59 -1.08
N GLU A 49 16.06 1.57 -0.25
CA GLU A 49 15.39 0.28 -0.42
C GLU A 49 13.96 0.27 0.11
N GLU A 50 13.70 1.05 1.16
CA GLU A 50 12.33 1.23 1.62
C GLU A 50 11.53 2.08 0.60
N GLU A 51 12.14 3.08 -0.03
CA GLU A 51 11.53 3.85 -1.12
C GLU A 51 11.18 2.97 -2.33
N ALA A 52 12.10 2.09 -2.77
CA ALA A 52 11.79 1.12 -3.82
C ALA A 52 10.66 0.13 -3.42
N SER A 53 10.56 -0.20 -2.13
CA SER A 53 9.48 -1.06 -1.62
C SER A 53 8.13 -0.33 -1.61
N GLU A 54 8.12 0.96 -1.30
CA GLU A 54 6.96 1.84 -1.41
C GLU A 54 6.49 1.98 -2.86
N GLU A 55 7.41 2.28 -3.79
CA GLU A 55 7.11 2.38 -5.23
C GLU A 55 6.50 1.09 -5.78
N MET A 56 7.03 -0.07 -5.38
CA MET A 56 6.47 -1.36 -5.78
C MET A 56 5.02 -1.53 -5.30
N ILE A 57 4.70 -1.12 -4.07
CA ILE A 57 3.33 -1.21 -3.53
C ILE A 57 2.40 -0.26 -4.28
N ILE A 58 2.83 0.98 -4.53
CA ILE A 58 2.05 1.97 -5.28
C ILE A 58 1.77 1.45 -6.68
N PHE A 59 2.78 0.90 -7.36
CA PHE A 59 2.62 0.27 -8.66
C PHE A 59 1.59 -0.86 -8.60
N CYS A 60 1.70 -1.79 -7.66
CA CYS A 60 0.70 -2.86 -7.51
C CYS A 60 -0.71 -2.32 -7.27
N SER A 61 -0.85 -1.25 -6.47
CA SER A 61 -2.12 -0.58 -6.23
C SER A 61 -2.74 -0.01 -7.52
N GLN A 62 -1.95 0.69 -8.33
CA GLN A 62 -2.39 1.30 -9.59
C GLN A 62 -2.87 0.25 -10.60
N PHE A 63 -2.22 -0.90 -10.64
CA PHE A 63 -2.57 -2.02 -11.53
C PHE A 63 -3.55 -3.02 -10.92
N GLN A 64 -4.11 -2.73 -9.74
CA GLN A 64 -5.03 -3.63 -9.02
C GLN A 64 -4.45 -5.03 -8.80
N ILE A 65 -3.15 -5.11 -8.58
CA ILE A 65 -2.42 -6.33 -8.22
C ILE A 65 -2.46 -6.43 -6.71
N GLU A 66 -3.03 -7.53 -6.22
CA GLU A 66 -3.05 -7.80 -4.78
C GLU A 66 -1.64 -8.11 -4.27
N MET A 67 -1.29 -7.43 -3.19
CA MET A 67 -0.05 -7.64 -2.47
C MET A 67 -0.38 -7.78 -0.99
N ALA A 68 -0.64 -9.02 -0.57
CA ALA A 68 -0.80 -9.32 0.83
C ALA A 68 0.51 -9.05 1.59
N ARG A 69 0.36 -8.70 2.86
CA ARG A 69 1.49 -8.38 3.74
C ARG A 69 2.54 -9.50 3.80
N THR A 70 2.10 -10.76 3.79
CA THR A 70 2.96 -11.95 3.82
C THR A 70 3.84 -12.03 2.58
N GLU A 71 3.25 -11.87 1.41
CA GLU A 71 3.94 -11.85 0.12
C GLU A 71 4.92 -10.68 0.03
N PHE A 72 4.49 -9.48 0.44
CA PHE A 72 5.37 -8.32 0.50
C PHE A 72 6.60 -8.57 1.37
N LEU A 73 6.39 -9.02 2.61
CA LEU A 73 7.49 -9.32 3.53
C LEU A 73 8.41 -10.39 2.95
N ARG A 74 7.86 -11.41 2.29
CA ARG A 74 8.66 -12.45 1.63
C ARG A 74 9.57 -11.85 0.55
N VAL A 75 9.02 -11.07 -0.39
CA VAL A 75 9.79 -10.44 -1.48
C VAL A 75 10.89 -9.53 -0.92
N VAL A 76 10.54 -8.71 0.08
CA VAL A 76 11.49 -7.78 0.71
C VAL A 76 12.60 -8.52 1.47
N ILE A 77 12.27 -9.59 2.19
CA ILE A 77 13.25 -10.44 2.91
C ILE A 77 14.16 -11.17 1.92
N GLU A 78 13.61 -11.81 0.89
CA GLU A 78 14.40 -12.52 -0.13
C GLU A 78 15.32 -11.53 -0.88
N GLY A 79 14.82 -10.34 -1.21
CA GLY A 79 15.61 -9.25 -1.78
C GLY A 79 16.75 -8.80 -0.86
N ALA A 80 16.49 -8.66 0.45
CA ALA A 80 17.51 -8.27 1.42
C ALA A 80 18.60 -9.34 1.59
N LYS A 81 18.20 -10.62 1.64
CA LYS A 81 19.11 -11.76 1.75
C LYS A 81 20.03 -11.87 0.54
N SER A 82 19.47 -11.76 -0.67
CA SER A 82 20.26 -11.82 -1.91
C SER A 82 21.31 -10.69 -2.02
N LYS A 83 21.05 -9.53 -1.40
CA LYS A 83 22.00 -8.43 -1.28
C LYS A 83 22.96 -8.52 -0.08
N GLY A 84 22.80 -9.53 0.78
CA GLY A 84 23.61 -9.71 2.00
C GLY A 84 23.34 -8.68 3.10
N LEU A 85 22.19 -8.02 3.09
CA LEU A 85 21.83 -6.97 4.06
C LEU A 85 21.33 -7.54 5.39
N ILE A 86 20.72 -8.72 5.34
CA ILE A 86 20.28 -9.47 6.51
C ILE A 86 20.88 -10.87 6.50
N PRO A 87 21.24 -11.42 7.66
CA PRO A 87 21.62 -12.82 7.79
C PRO A 87 20.48 -13.76 7.35
N GLU A 88 20.85 -14.95 6.88
CA GLU A 88 19.92 -15.95 6.33
C GLU A 88 18.82 -16.38 7.33
N ASN A 89 19.11 -16.27 8.63
CA ASN A 89 18.22 -16.66 9.73
C ASN A 89 17.43 -15.50 10.35
N VAL A 90 17.48 -14.29 9.76
CA VAL A 90 16.70 -13.15 10.25
C VAL A 90 15.33 -13.10 9.60
N GLU A 91 14.29 -13.11 10.42
CA GLU A 91 12.93 -12.82 10.00
C GLU A 91 12.59 -11.35 10.27
N VAL A 92 12.05 -10.67 9.27
CA VAL A 92 11.55 -9.30 9.40
C VAL A 92 10.11 -9.37 9.91
N GLY A 93 9.95 -9.13 11.21
CA GLY A 93 8.67 -9.27 11.89
C GLY A 93 7.75 -8.04 11.80
N ASP A 94 6.60 -8.15 12.46
CA ASP A 94 5.53 -7.14 12.53
C ASP A 94 5.99 -5.75 12.99
N LYS A 95 6.97 -5.71 13.88
CA LYS A 95 7.52 -4.45 14.39
C LYS A 95 8.18 -3.62 13.28
N TRP A 96 8.91 -4.27 12.37
CA TRP A 96 9.52 -3.55 11.24
C TRP A 96 8.43 -3.05 10.30
N PHE A 97 7.49 -3.92 9.93
CA PHE A 97 6.40 -3.58 9.01
C PHE A 97 5.58 -2.37 9.51
N ARG A 98 5.21 -2.34 10.79
CA ARG A 98 4.51 -1.18 11.37
C ARG A 98 5.33 0.10 11.29
N LYS A 99 6.65 0.02 11.51
CA LYS A 99 7.53 1.18 11.41
C LYS A 99 7.77 1.59 9.95
N PHE A 100 7.75 0.64 9.00
CA PHE A 100 7.78 0.93 7.57
C PHE A 100 6.57 1.76 7.16
N LEU A 101 5.35 1.34 7.50
CA LEU A 101 4.13 2.12 7.23
C LEU A 101 4.13 3.51 7.93
N GLN A 102 4.77 3.65 9.08
CA GLN A 102 4.93 4.96 9.73
C GLN A 102 5.89 5.89 8.99
N ARG A 103 6.90 5.34 8.31
CA ARG A 103 7.86 6.10 7.51
C ARG A 103 7.34 6.41 6.10
N HIS A 104 6.47 5.56 5.57
CA HIS A 104 5.91 5.63 4.22
C HIS A 104 4.38 5.82 4.28
N PRO A 105 3.90 7.04 4.59
CA PRO A 105 2.48 7.32 4.77
C PRO A 105 1.66 7.26 3.45
N GLU A 106 2.33 7.26 2.30
CA GLU A 106 1.72 7.05 0.98
C GLU A 106 1.19 5.61 0.83
N VAL A 107 1.53 4.70 1.74
CA VAL A 107 1.12 3.29 1.70
C VAL A 107 0.31 2.92 2.94
N SER A 108 -0.72 2.09 2.75
CA SER A 108 -1.53 1.58 3.86
C SER A 108 -2.10 0.18 3.59
N GLU A 109 -2.46 -0.54 4.66
CA GLU A 109 -3.27 -1.75 4.53
C GLU A 109 -4.72 -1.40 4.20
N ARG A 110 -5.30 -2.13 3.25
CA ARG A 110 -6.68 -1.99 2.79
C ARG A 110 -7.38 -3.33 2.75
N GLY A 111 -8.66 -3.33 3.11
CA GLY A 111 -9.53 -4.49 2.93
C GLY A 111 -9.85 -4.65 1.45
N THR A 112 -9.70 -5.87 0.95
CA THR A 112 -10.05 -6.19 -0.42
C THR A 112 -11.55 -6.41 -0.53
N GLN A 113 -12.09 -6.17 -1.72
CA GLN A 113 -13.45 -6.51 -2.06
C GLN A 113 -13.43 -7.64 -3.08
N ALA A 114 -14.11 -8.73 -2.75
CA ALA A 114 -14.45 -9.75 -3.73
C ALA A 114 -15.38 -9.10 -4.78
N GLN A 115 -14.82 -8.79 -5.94
CA GLN A 115 -15.58 -8.38 -7.10
C GLN A 115 -15.56 -9.49 -8.14
N ASN A 116 -16.71 -9.68 -8.77
CA ASN A 116 -16.84 -10.65 -9.82
C ASN A 116 -16.11 -10.10 -11.04
N ILE A 117 -15.03 -10.78 -11.47
CA ILE A 117 -14.23 -10.42 -12.66
C ILE A 117 -15.12 -10.20 -13.88
N LYS A 118 -16.28 -10.88 -13.95
CA LYS A 118 -17.27 -10.68 -14.99
C LYS A 118 -17.79 -9.23 -15.02
N LYS A 119 -18.10 -8.61 -13.88
CA LYS A 119 -18.58 -7.22 -13.81
C LYS A 119 -17.55 -6.19 -14.27
N LEU A 120 -16.25 -6.45 -14.05
CA LEU A 120 -15.16 -5.59 -14.56
C LEU A 120 -14.99 -5.71 -16.08
N LYS A 121 -15.34 -6.85 -16.68
CA LYS A 121 -15.27 -7.10 -18.14
C LYS A 121 -16.57 -6.77 -18.88
N GLU A 122 -17.71 -6.82 -18.19
CA GLU A 122 -19.06 -6.62 -18.76
C GLU A 122 -19.27 -5.19 -19.29
N TRP A 123 -18.54 -4.20 -18.78
CA TRP A 123 -18.65 -2.80 -19.19
C TRP A 123 -17.49 -2.31 -20.08
N ALA A 124 -17.05 -3.14 -21.03
CA ALA A 124 -16.23 -2.65 -22.14
C ALA A 124 -17.09 -1.77 -23.08
N ALA A 125 -16.46 -0.83 -23.79
CA ALA A 125 -17.16 0.09 -24.71
C ALA A 125 -18.12 -0.65 -25.67
N TYR A 126 -17.67 -1.79 -26.21
CA TYR A 126 -18.48 -2.67 -27.06
C TYR A 126 -19.75 -3.19 -26.38
N GLY A 127 -19.64 -3.65 -25.12
CA GLY A 127 -20.80 -4.14 -24.36
C GLY A 127 -21.80 -3.02 -24.06
N ALA A 128 -21.30 -1.82 -23.77
CA ALA A 128 -22.13 -0.64 -23.57
C ALA A 128 -22.86 -0.23 -24.86
N GLU A 129 -22.17 -0.24 -26.00
CA GLU A 129 -22.75 0.06 -27.31
C GLU A 129 -23.85 -0.94 -27.69
N GLN A 130 -23.62 -2.25 -27.50
CA GLN A 130 -24.64 -3.27 -27.74
C GLN A 130 -25.85 -3.10 -26.83
N TYR A 131 -25.62 -2.79 -25.55
CA TYR A 131 -26.70 -2.57 -24.60
C TYR A 131 -27.56 -1.35 -24.98
N ILE A 132 -26.93 -0.25 -25.38
CA ILE A 132 -27.63 0.95 -25.86
C ILE A 132 -28.42 0.64 -27.14
N ALA A 133 -27.82 -0.08 -28.10
CA ALA A 133 -28.52 -0.44 -29.33
C ALA A 133 -29.77 -1.30 -29.08
N LEU A 134 -29.68 -2.27 -28.16
CA LEU A 134 -30.80 -3.11 -27.75
C LEU A 134 -31.89 -2.29 -27.03
N LEU A 135 -31.51 -1.39 -26.14
CA LEU A 135 -32.48 -0.50 -25.47
C LEU A 135 -33.22 0.39 -26.47
N SER A 136 -32.50 0.94 -27.45
CA SER A 136 -33.10 1.76 -28.51
C SER A 136 -34.09 0.96 -29.34
N SER A 137 -33.77 -0.27 -29.74
CA SER A 137 -34.71 -1.11 -30.52
C SER A 137 -35.95 -1.48 -29.71
N LEU A 138 -35.80 -1.82 -28.43
CA LEU A 138 -36.93 -2.12 -27.55
C LEU A 138 -37.82 -0.90 -27.29
N HIS A 139 -37.23 0.30 -27.26
CA HIS A 139 -37.99 1.55 -27.20
C HIS A 139 -38.79 1.80 -28.47
N GLU A 140 -38.17 1.64 -29.65
CA GLU A 140 -38.84 1.79 -30.94
C GLU A 140 -40.00 0.80 -31.12
N GLU A 141 -39.86 -0.40 -30.56
CA GLU A 141 -40.91 -1.43 -30.54
C GLU A 141 -42.00 -1.18 -29.47
N GLY A 142 -41.89 -0.13 -28.67
CA GLY A 142 -42.88 0.31 -27.67
C GLY A 142 -42.87 -0.47 -26.35
N TYR A 143 -41.89 -1.38 -26.15
CA TYR A 143 -41.82 -2.19 -24.93
C TYR A 143 -41.48 -1.38 -23.67
N LEU A 144 -40.90 -0.18 -23.83
CA LEU A 144 -40.48 0.67 -22.71
C LEU A 144 -41.49 1.79 -22.38
N ASP A 145 -42.58 1.92 -23.14
CA ASP A 145 -43.57 2.99 -22.97
C ASP A 145 -44.49 2.78 -21.77
N ASN A 146 -44.66 1.51 -21.34
CA ASN A 146 -45.43 1.14 -20.16
C ASN A 146 -44.50 0.68 -19.02
N PRO A 147 -44.24 1.53 -18.00
CA PRO A 147 -43.37 1.15 -16.89
C PRO A 147 -43.93 -0.02 -16.06
N ASP A 148 -45.25 -0.21 -16.01
CA ASP A 148 -45.89 -1.30 -15.26
C ASP A 148 -45.65 -2.68 -15.89
N GLY A 149 -45.20 -2.73 -17.15
CA GLY A 149 -44.83 -3.95 -17.85
C GLY A 149 -43.37 -4.37 -17.64
N VAL A 150 -42.55 -3.52 -17.00
CA VAL A 150 -41.13 -3.76 -16.81
C VAL A 150 -40.90 -4.40 -15.45
N PHE A 151 -40.66 -5.71 -15.45
CA PHE A 151 -40.33 -6.46 -14.23
C PHE A 151 -38.82 -6.58 -14.06
N ASN A 152 -38.30 -6.15 -12.92
CA ASN A 152 -36.93 -6.46 -12.55
C ASN A 152 -36.87 -7.92 -12.06
N TYR A 153 -36.20 -8.77 -12.83
CA TYR A 153 -35.94 -10.17 -12.47
C TYR A 153 -34.45 -10.39 -12.15
N ASP A 154 -33.95 -9.59 -11.21
CA ASP A 154 -32.59 -9.74 -10.68
C ASP A 154 -32.62 -10.63 -9.42
N GLU A 155 -31.73 -11.61 -9.37
CA GLU A 155 -31.47 -12.35 -8.14
C GLU A 155 -30.74 -11.44 -7.14
N SER A 156 -31.38 -11.16 -6.01
CA SER A 156 -30.72 -10.52 -4.87
C SER A 156 -29.66 -11.47 -4.28
N ALA A 157 -28.46 -11.43 -4.85
CA ALA A 157 -27.32 -12.19 -4.36
C ALA A 157 -26.84 -11.57 -3.04
N PHE A 158 -27.28 -12.14 -1.92
CA PHE A 158 -26.71 -11.84 -0.61
C PHE A 158 -25.25 -12.31 -0.61
N LYS A 159 -24.30 -11.37 -0.50
CA LYS A 159 -22.89 -11.68 -0.34
C LYS A 159 -22.65 -12.29 1.05
N LEU A 160 -22.76 -13.62 1.15
CA LEU A 160 -22.47 -14.36 2.38
C LEU A 160 -20.95 -14.57 2.60
N ALA A 161 -20.14 -14.41 1.56
CA ALA A 161 -18.69 -14.52 1.64
C ALA A 161 -18.06 -13.16 1.92
N ILE A 162 -17.76 -12.91 3.19
CA ILE A 162 -16.92 -11.81 3.62
C ILE A 162 -15.45 -12.25 3.44
N LEU A 163 -14.91 -12.10 2.23
CA LEU A 163 -13.46 -12.21 2.03
C LEU A 163 -12.87 -10.81 2.12
N TYR A 164 -12.70 -10.31 3.34
CA TYR A 164 -11.82 -9.17 3.59
C TYR A 164 -10.41 -9.73 3.81
N SER A 165 -9.70 -10.06 2.74
CA SER A 165 -8.23 -10.15 2.86
C SER A 165 -7.68 -8.74 2.98
N LYS A 166 -6.50 -8.59 3.61
CA LYS A 166 -5.80 -7.31 3.66
C LYS A 166 -4.71 -7.30 2.61
N THR A 167 -4.69 -6.25 1.80
CA THR A 167 -3.63 -5.97 0.84
C THR A 167 -2.98 -4.64 1.17
N LEU A 168 -1.73 -4.50 0.79
CA LEU A 168 -1.04 -3.21 0.72
C LEU A 168 -1.54 -2.44 -0.50
N ALA A 169 -1.70 -1.13 -0.34
CA ALA A 169 -2.16 -0.23 -1.41
C ALA A 169 -1.71 1.21 -1.14
N GLU A 170 -1.79 2.04 -2.18
CA GLU A 170 -1.60 3.48 -2.08
C GLU A 170 -2.67 4.10 -1.17
N THR A 171 -2.26 5.00 -0.28
CA THR A 171 -3.12 5.71 0.64
C THR A 171 -4.13 6.56 -0.13
N GLY A 172 -5.41 6.33 0.13
CA GLY A 172 -6.52 6.96 -0.60
C GLY A 172 -7.20 6.02 -1.58
N THR A 173 -6.58 4.87 -1.89
CA THR A 173 -7.23 3.82 -2.68
C THR A 173 -8.52 3.35 -1.99
N LYS A 174 -9.65 3.56 -2.66
CA LYS A 174 -10.99 3.31 -2.11
C LYS A 174 -11.39 1.83 -2.20
N TYR A 175 -10.99 1.17 -3.28
CA TYR A 175 -11.33 -0.21 -3.58
C TYR A 175 -10.08 -0.93 -4.08
N MET A 176 -9.76 -2.04 -3.42
CA MET A 176 -8.81 -3.02 -3.93
C MET A 176 -9.59 -4.28 -4.28
N TYR A 177 -9.40 -4.78 -5.49
CA TYR A 177 -10.12 -5.95 -5.96
C TYR A 177 -9.36 -7.23 -5.67
N SER A 178 -10.06 -8.22 -5.11
CA SER A 178 -9.52 -9.57 -4.94
C SER A 178 -9.97 -10.53 -6.01
N PHE A 179 -9.00 -11.22 -6.60
CA PHE A 179 -9.24 -12.28 -7.55
C PHE A 179 -9.33 -13.60 -6.78
N ALA A 180 -10.54 -14.03 -6.43
CA ALA A 180 -10.72 -15.32 -5.79
C ALA A 180 -10.16 -16.44 -6.69
N ALA A 181 -9.25 -17.26 -6.11
CA ALA A 181 -8.58 -18.38 -6.78
C ALA A 181 -9.54 -19.43 -7.38
N SER A 182 -10.82 -19.42 -7.00
CA SER A 182 -11.86 -20.26 -7.63
C SER A 182 -12.04 -19.96 -9.11
N THR A 183 -11.60 -18.80 -9.59
CA THR A 183 -11.64 -18.51 -11.03
C THR A 183 -10.50 -19.22 -11.76
N VAL A 184 -9.28 -19.27 -11.22
CA VAL A 184 -8.10 -19.83 -11.93
C VAL A 184 -8.22 -21.34 -12.15
N LEU A 185 -8.80 -22.07 -11.19
CA LEU A 185 -9.08 -23.51 -11.34
C LEU A 185 -10.19 -23.81 -12.37
N GLY A 186 -11.09 -22.85 -12.63
CA GLY A 186 -12.09 -22.96 -13.69
C GLY A 186 -11.51 -22.90 -15.10
N TRP A 187 -10.38 -22.20 -15.29
CA TRP A 187 -9.70 -22.11 -16.59
C TRP A 187 -8.88 -23.35 -16.93
N LEU A 188 -8.31 -24.03 -15.93
CA LEU A 188 -7.59 -25.29 -16.15
C LEU A 188 -8.51 -26.46 -16.52
N ASN A 189 -9.78 -26.43 -16.08
CA ASN A 189 -10.78 -27.47 -16.38
C ASN A 189 -11.57 -27.22 -17.69
N LEU A 190 -11.21 -26.20 -18.48
CA LEU A 190 -11.84 -25.89 -19.77
C LEU A 190 -10.89 -26.13 -20.96
N ILE A 191 -9.70 -26.70 -20.69
CA ILE A 191 -8.68 -27.05 -21.69
C ILE A 191 -8.44 -28.59 -21.71
N GLU A 192 -9.32 -29.36 -21.06
CA GLU A 192 -9.50 -30.81 -21.27
C GLU A 192 -10.90 -31.08 -21.85
#